data_AF-A0A7S1E192-F1
#
_entry.id   AF-A0A7S1E192-F1
#
_cell.length_a   1.000
_cell.length_b   1.000
_cell.length_c   1.000
_cell.angle_alpha   90.00
_cell.angle_beta   90.00
_cell.angle_gamma   90.00
#
_symmetry.space_group_name_H-M   'P 1'
#
loop_
_entity.id
_entity.type
_entity.pdbx_description
1 polymer ?
#
loop_
_entity_poly.entity_id
_entity_poly.type
_entity_poly.pdbx_seq_one_letter_code
_entity_poly.pdbx_strand_id
1 'polypeptide(L)'
;MEPGSSQALDKALLDPYWAGSASVALTVSNTPPIDIKDQVKGLLMYPYGCLEQTTSSAYPLVFIDDEAAKRWGLTPVPREERAKRLDSAFARLAGMQQPKGGYGLWAASSPYEAWLSAYVTGFLQDARDAGFAV
;
A
#
# COMPACT_ATOMS: atom_id res chain seq x y z
N MET A 1 -8.50 -2.49 23.77
CA MET A 1 -8.91 -3.06 25.07
C MET A 1 -10.16 -2.35 25.50
N GLU A 2 -11.19 -3.09 25.94
CA GLU A 2 -12.40 -2.47 26.47
C GLU A 2 -12.10 -1.69 27.76
N PRO A 3 -12.83 -0.60 28.05
CA PRO A 3 -12.68 0.13 29.30
C PRO A 3 -12.78 -0.80 30.51
N GLY A 4 -11.78 -0.75 31.40
CA GLY A 4 -11.72 -1.57 32.60
C GLY A 4 -11.19 -3.00 32.39
N SER A 5 -10.85 -3.40 31.15
CA SER A 5 -10.22 -4.69 30.92
C SER A 5 -8.72 -4.69 31.25
N SER A 6 -8.20 -5.86 31.64
CA SER A 6 -6.78 -6.08 31.90
C SER A 6 -6.22 -7.14 30.96
N GLN A 7 -5.05 -6.92 30.39
CA GLN A 7 -4.30 -7.91 29.61
C GLN A 7 -3.03 -8.25 30.36
N ALA A 8 -2.86 -9.51 30.76
CA ALA A 8 -1.60 -9.99 31.30
C ALA A 8 -0.67 -10.40 30.16
N LEU A 9 0.61 -10.04 30.26
CA LEU A 9 1.66 -10.61 29.43
C LEU A 9 2.01 -12.00 29.97
N ASP A 10 2.18 -12.98 29.07
CA ASP A 10 2.62 -14.31 29.48
C ASP A 10 4.03 -14.23 30.07
N LYS A 11 4.22 -14.89 31.22
CA LYS A 11 5.51 -14.95 31.90
C LYS A 11 6.52 -15.80 31.12
N ALA A 12 6.04 -16.73 30.30
CA ALA A 12 6.85 -17.59 29.45
C ALA A 12 7.17 -16.95 28.08
N LEU A 13 6.77 -15.70 27.84
CA LEU A 13 6.94 -15.01 26.55
C LEU A 13 8.40 -15.03 26.04
N LEU A 14 9.37 -15.04 26.96
CA LEU A 14 10.79 -14.98 26.64
C LEU A 14 11.50 -16.34 26.71
N ASP A 15 10.84 -17.39 27.17
CA ASP A 15 11.43 -18.73 27.36
C ASP A 15 12.05 -19.33 26.08
N PRO A 16 11.54 -19.05 24.85
CA PRO A 16 12.16 -19.55 23.62
C PRO A 16 13.47 -18.84 23.24
N TYR A 17 13.86 -17.76 23.91
CA TYR A 17 15.01 -16.93 23.55
C TYR A 17 16.20 -17.13 24.49
N TRP A 18 17.40 -16.82 24.03
CA TRP A 18 18.60 -16.90 24.85
C TRP A 18 18.60 -15.83 25.95
N ALA A 19 19.09 -16.20 27.14
CA ALA A 19 19.24 -15.27 28.24
C ALA A 19 20.11 -14.07 27.84
N GLY A 20 19.58 -12.86 28.02
CA GLY A 20 20.26 -11.62 27.64
C GLY A 20 20.15 -11.22 26.16
N SER A 21 19.50 -12.03 25.31
CA SER A 21 19.29 -11.70 23.89
C SER A 21 17.91 -11.16 23.57
N ALA A 22 16.98 -11.18 24.52
CA ALA A 22 15.59 -10.81 24.31
C ALA A 22 15.25 -9.46 24.94
N SER A 23 14.35 -8.72 24.28
CA SER A 23 13.74 -7.49 24.81
C SER A 23 12.24 -7.51 24.52
N VAL A 24 11.46 -6.86 25.37
CA VAL A 24 10.01 -6.69 25.20
C VAL A 24 9.71 -5.20 25.14
N ALA A 25 8.97 -4.78 24.11
CA ALA A 25 8.40 -3.44 24.00
C ALA A 25 6.87 -3.52 24.08
N LEU A 26 6.25 -2.67 24.90
CA LEU A 26 4.81 -2.56 25.03
C LEU A 26 4.38 -1.17 24.58
N THR A 27 3.46 -1.10 23.62
CA THR A 27 2.83 0.14 23.15
C THR A 27 1.35 0.09 23.43
N VAL A 28 0.80 1.17 24.00
CA VAL A 28 -0.63 1.33 24.25
C VAL A 28 -1.14 2.47 23.38
N SER A 29 -2.15 2.20 22.56
CA SER A 29 -2.81 3.20 21.73
C SER A 29 -4.33 3.10 21.88
N ASN A 30 -5.00 4.25 21.80
CA ASN A 30 -6.45 4.32 21.66
C ASN A 30 -6.91 4.28 20.18
N THR A 31 -5.95 4.20 19.24
CA THR A 31 -6.20 3.94 17.83
C THR A 31 -5.78 2.51 17.47
N PRO A 32 -6.45 1.84 16.52
CA PRO A 32 -6.01 0.54 16.03
C PRO A 32 -4.54 0.59 15.58
N PRO A 33 -3.69 -0.35 16.03
CA PRO A 33 -2.28 -0.34 15.68
C PRO A 33 -2.09 -0.89 14.27
N ILE A 34 -2.47 -0.12 13.24
CA ILE A 34 -2.14 -0.42 11.85
C ILE A 34 -0.83 0.30 11.54
N ASP A 35 0.22 -0.46 11.22
CA ASP A 35 1.50 0.11 10.81
C ASP A 35 1.47 0.59 9.36
N ILE A 36 0.83 1.75 9.16
CA ILE A 36 0.71 2.38 7.83
C ILE A 36 2.08 2.60 7.19
N LYS A 37 3.09 2.92 7.99
CA LYS A 37 4.44 3.21 7.49
C LYS A 37 5.05 1.98 6.82
N ASP A 38 5.03 0.84 7.50
CA ASP A 38 5.57 -0.40 6.96
C ASP A 38 4.73 -0.93 5.79
N GLN A 39 3.40 -0.78 5.82
CA GLN A 39 2.55 -1.16 4.68
C GLN A 39 2.87 -0.33 3.43
N VAL A 40 2.95 1.01 3.57
CA VAL A 40 3.31 1.89 2.44
C VAL A 40 4.70 1.57 1.91
N LYS A 41 5.67 1.33 2.80
CA LYS A 41 7.02 0.93 2.40
C LYS A 41 7.02 -0.41 1.64
N GLY A 42 6.25 -1.39 2.10
CA GLY A 42 6.11 -2.68 1.45
C GLY A 42 5.55 -2.56 0.03
N LEU A 43 4.51 -1.76 -0.15
CA LEU A 43 3.91 -1.46 -1.46
C LEU A 43 4.91 -0.76 -2.39
N LEU A 44 5.58 0.30 -1.93
CA LEU A 44 6.50 1.07 -2.77
C LEU A 44 7.76 0.30 -3.21
N MET A 45 8.15 -0.74 -2.48
CA MET A 45 9.35 -1.55 -2.79
C MET A 45 9.01 -2.87 -3.48
N TYR A 46 7.75 -3.14 -3.80
CA TYR A 46 7.36 -4.43 -4.36
C TYR A 46 7.95 -4.62 -5.77
N PRO A 47 8.69 -5.71 -6.04
CA PRO A 47 9.56 -5.79 -7.22
C PRO A 47 8.87 -6.32 -8.48
N TYR A 48 7.65 -6.83 -8.36
CA TYR A 48 6.90 -7.43 -9.47
C TYR A 48 5.84 -6.47 -10.00
N GLY A 49 5.43 -6.67 -11.26
CA GLY A 49 4.60 -5.72 -12.00
C GLY A 49 3.46 -6.39 -12.77
N CYS A 50 2.73 -7.31 -12.12
CA CYS A 50 1.42 -7.71 -12.61
C CYS A 50 0.40 -6.57 -12.44
N LEU A 51 -0.80 -6.73 -12.97
CA LEU A 51 -1.87 -5.74 -12.93
C LEU A 51 -2.20 -5.28 -11.51
N GLU A 52 -2.43 -6.24 -10.61
CA GLU A 52 -2.74 -5.98 -9.20
C GLU A 52 -1.57 -5.26 -8.53
N GLN A 53 -0.37 -5.80 -8.65
CA GLN A 53 0.83 -5.28 -7.99
C GLN A 53 1.16 -3.86 -8.46
N THR A 54 1.06 -3.59 -9.76
CA THR A 54 1.29 -2.25 -10.31
C THR A 54 0.31 -1.24 -9.72
N THR A 55 -0.97 -1.63 -9.60
CA THR A 55 -2.03 -0.80 -9.04
C THR A 55 -1.83 -0.57 -7.53
N SER A 56 -1.62 -1.65 -6.78
CA SER A 56 -1.42 -1.63 -5.33
C SER A 56 -0.19 -0.82 -4.92
N SER A 57 0.93 -0.96 -5.64
CA SER A 57 2.16 -0.21 -5.40
C SER A 57 2.05 1.28 -5.75
N ALA A 58 1.14 1.64 -6.65
CA ALA A 58 0.90 3.02 -7.08
C ALA A 58 -0.09 3.78 -6.17
N TYR A 59 -1.02 3.08 -5.51
CA TYR A 59 -2.02 3.69 -4.62
C TYR A 59 -1.45 4.63 -3.54
N PRO A 60 -0.33 4.30 -2.85
CA PRO A 60 0.27 5.22 -1.89
C PRO A 60 0.67 6.57 -2.51
N LEU A 61 1.05 6.60 -3.78
CA LEU A 61 1.41 7.85 -4.46
C LEU A 61 0.20 8.76 -4.70
N VAL A 62 -1.00 8.18 -4.80
CA VAL A 62 -2.26 8.92 -4.90
C VAL A 62 -2.64 9.52 -3.54
N PHE A 63 -2.70 8.68 -2.50
CA PHE A 63 -3.29 9.05 -1.22
C PHE A 63 -2.34 9.68 -0.20
N ILE A 64 -1.03 9.42 -0.28
CA ILE A 64 -0.07 9.93 0.70
C ILE A 64 0.51 11.25 0.18
N ASP A 65 -0.13 12.36 0.57
CA ASP A 65 0.42 13.70 0.41
C ASP A 65 1.41 14.07 1.55
N ASP A 66 1.91 15.29 1.53
CA ASP A 66 2.90 15.75 2.51
C ASP A 66 2.36 15.78 3.95
N GLU A 67 1.07 16.02 4.13
CA GLU A 67 0.45 16.02 5.46
C GLU A 67 0.30 14.58 5.98
N ALA A 68 -0.22 13.68 5.14
CA ALA A 68 -0.32 12.26 5.45
C ALA A 68 1.06 11.64 5.71
N ALA A 69 2.06 11.98 4.90
CA ALA A 69 3.42 11.50 5.09
C ALA A 69 3.98 11.89 6.47
N LYS A 70 3.81 13.16 6.87
CA LYS A 70 4.19 13.64 8.20
C LYS A 70 3.43 12.92 9.31
N ARG A 71 2.11 12.76 9.15
CA ARG A 71 1.24 12.06 10.12
C ARG A 71 1.70 10.64 10.38
N TRP A 72 2.15 9.93 9.36
CA TRP A 72 2.56 8.52 9.45
C TRP A 72 4.08 8.31 9.57
N GLY A 73 4.87 9.38 9.72
CA GLY A 73 6.32 9.29 9.86
C GLY A 73 7.02 8.70 8.62
N LEU A 74 6.44 8.95 7.44
CA LEU A 74 6.99 8.64 6.11
C LEU A 74 7.80 9.82 5.59
N THR A 75 8.78 9.55 4.72
CA THR A 75 9.48 10.60 3.97
C THR A 75 8.51 11.19 2.93
N PRO A 76 8.21 12.49 2.96
CA PRO A 76 7.35 13.11 1.96
C PRO A 76 7.94 12.98 0.56
N VAL A 77 7.09 12.68 -0.41
CA VAL A 77 7.45 12.65 -1.83
C VAL A 77 6.78 13.84 -2.51
N PRO A 78 7.55 14.78 -3.10
CA PRO A 78 6.98 15.96 -3.76
C PRO A 78 5.92 15.57 -4.78
N ARG A 79 4.86 16.38 -4.92
CA ARG A 79 3.76 16.08 -5.84
C ARG A 79 4.23 15.81 -7.27
N GLU A 80 5.19 16.57 -7.76
CA GLU A 80 5.77 16.37 -9.10
C GLU A 80 6.43 14.99 -9.25
N GLU A 81 7.17 14.55 -8.22
CA GLU A 81 7.80 13.24 -8.21
C GLU A 81 6.76 12.11 -8.10
N ARG A 82 5.69 12.31 -7.30
CA ARG A 82 4.55 11.38 -7.27
C ARG A 82 3.89 11.26 -8.64
N ALA A 83 3.68 12.38 -9.33
CA ALA A 83 3.11 12.40 -10.67
C ALA A 83 3.96 11.61 -11.68
N LYS A 84 5.29 11.84 -11.72
CA LYS A 84 6.21 11.09 -12.60
C LYS A 84 6.17 9.58 -12.38
N ARG A 85 6.08 9.15 -11.12
CA ARG A 85 5.97 7.72 -10.77
C ARG A 85 4.61 7.16 -11.15
N LEU A 86 3.54 7.93 -10.96
CA LEU A 86 2.19 7.57 -11.41
C LEU A 86 2.11 7.45 -12.93
N ASP A 87 2.73 8.35 -13.70
CA ASP A 87 2.80 8.26 -15.16
C ASP A 87 3.41 6.92 -15.62
N SER A 88 4.43 6.45 -14.91
CA SER A 88 5.05 5.14 -15.17
C SER A 88 4.09 3.98 -14.88
N ALA A 89 3.32 4.07 -13.79
CA ALA A 89 2.29 3.09 -13.47
C ALA A 89 1.14 3.10 -14.48
N PHE A 90 0.65 4.27 -14.88
CA PHE A 90 -0.40 4.42 -15.89
C PHE A 90 0.04 3.86 -17.24
N ALA A 91 1.27 4.16 -17.68
CA ALA A 91 1.83 3.58 -18.90
C ALA A 91 1.90 2.04 -18.82
N ARG A 92 2.30 1.49 -17.67
CA ARG A 92 2.33 0.04 -17.46
C ARG A 92 0.93 -0.58 -17.50
N LEU A 93 -0.05 0.04 -16.87
CA LEU A 93 -1.45 -0.39 -16.88
C LEU A 93 -2.05 -0.30 -18.29
N ALA A 94 -1.77 0.76 -19.04
CA ALA A 94 -2.20 0.91 -20.43
C ALA A 94 -1.70 -0.24 -21.32
N GLY A 95 -0.47 -0.71 -21.10
CA GLY A 95 0.07 -1.90 -21.79
C GLY A 95 -0.63 -3.22 -21.43
N MET A 96 -1.42 -3.26 -20.36
CA MET A 96 -2.23 -4.42 -19.95
C MET A 96 -3.70 -4.29 -20.37
N GLN A 97 -4.12 -3.13 -20.86
CA GLN A 97 -5.51 -2.87 -21.24
C GLN A 97 -5.83 -3.58 -22.56
N GLN A 98 -6.97 -4.27 -22.63
CA GLN A 98 -7.38 -4.96 -23.84
C GLN A 98 -8.05 -4.00 -24.84
N PRO A 99 -8.08 -4.32 -26.15
CA PRO A 99 -8.70 -3.47 -27.17
C PRO A 99 -10.19 -3.17 -26.95
N LYS A 100 -10.90 -4.04 -26.22
CA LYS A 100 -12.32 -3.88 -25.87
C LYS A 100 -12.52 -3.21 -24.51
N GLY A 101 -11.46 -2.66 -23.91
CA GLY A 101 -11.43 -2.21 -22.53
C GLY A 101 -11.13 -3.35 -21.55
N GLY A 102 -11.08 -3.03 -20.26
CA GLY A 102 -10.67 -4.00 -19.25
C GLY A 102 -9.20 -4.41 -19.37
N TYR A 103 -8.75 -5.33 -18.52
CA TYR A 103 -7.34 -5.63 -18.35
C TYR A 103 -7.06 -7.13 -18.27
N GLY A 104 -5.86 -7.51 -18.74
CA GLY A 104 -5.26 -8.80 -18.47
C GLY A 104 -4.17 -8.70 -17.39
N LEU A 105 -3.86 -9.81 -16.72
CA LEU A 105 -2.97 -9.81 -15.55
C LEU A 105 -1.53 -9.33 -15.82
N TRP A 106 -0.98 -9.58 -17.03
CA TRP A 106 0.41 -9.24 -17.36
C TRP A 106 0.57 -8.40 -18.63
N ALA A 107 -0.34 -8.61 -19.59
CA ALA A 107 -0.40 -7.94 -20.87
C ALA A 107 -1.84 -7.93 -21.41
N ALA A 108 -2.10 -7.11 -22.42
CA ALA A 108 -3.40 -7.07 -23.11
C ALA A 108 -3.84 -8.41 -23.72
N SER A 109 -2.89 -9.32 -24.00
CA SER A 109 -3.16 -10.66 -24.52
C SER A 109 -3.43 -11.71 -23.42
N SER A 110 -3.23 -11.37 -22.14
CA SER A 110 -3.56 -12.26 -21.03
C SER A 110 -5.09 -12.44 -20.91
N PRO A 111 -5.57 -13.52 -20.26
CA PRO A 111 -7.00 -13.67 -19.95
C PRO A 111 -7.58 -12.43 -19.26
N TYR A 112 -8.85 -12.16 -19.53
CA TYR A 112 -9.56 -11.02 -18.95
C TYR A 112 -9.76 -11.21 -17.44
N GLU A 113 -9.38 -10.21 -16.66
CA GLU A 113 -9.49 -10.20 -15.21
C GLU A 113 -10.62 -9.25 -14.77
N ALA A 114 -11.83 -9.78 -14.56
CA ALA A 114 -13.02 -8.97 -14.30
C ALA A 114 -12.90 -8.11 -13.03
N TRP A 115 -12.47 -8.71 -11.92
CA TRP A 115 -12.32 -8.00 -10.65
C TRP A 115 -11.20 -6.98 -10.70
N LEU A 116 -10.04 -7.36 -11.25
CA LEU A 116 -8.91 -6.44 -11.36
C LEU A 116 -9.18 -5.29 -12.33
N SER A 117 -10.00 -5.52 -13.36
CA SER A 117 -10.44 -4.44 -14.24
C SER A 117 -11.25 -3.39 -13.50
N ALA A 118 -12.14 -3.80 -12.60
CA ALA A 118 -12.86 -2.89 -11.72
C ALA A 118 -11.92 -2.20 -10.71
N TYR A 119 -10.98 -2.95 -10.13
CA TYR A 119 -9.99 -2.41 -9.19
C TYR A 119 -9.11 -1.33 -9.81
N VAL A 120 -8.56 -1.58 -11.01
CA VAL A 120 -7.77 -0.60 -11.77
C VAL A 120 -8.63 0.60 -12.13
N THR A 121 -9.88 0.38 -12.53
CA THR A 121 -10.80 1.50 -12.84
C THR A 121 -11.02 2.39 -11.61
N GLY A 122 -11.23 1.81 -10.42
CA GLY A 122 -11.33 2.56 -9.17
C GLY A 122 -10.06 3.35 -8.88
N PHE A 123 -8.88 2.74 -9.02
CA PHE A 123 -7.60 3.43 -8.87
C PHE A 123 -7.44 4.64 -9.81
N LEU A 124 -7.81 4.48 -11.08
CA LEU A 124 -7.75 5.56 -12.08
C LEU A 124 -8.73 6.69 -11.74
N GLN A 125 -9.91 6.36 -11.19
CA GLN A 125 -10.86 7.35 -10.69
C GLN A 125 -10.30 8.10 -9.48
N ASP A 126 -9.77 7.39 -8.48
CA ASP A 126 -9.15 7.99 -7.30
C ASP A 126 -7.98 8.91 -7.67
N ALA A 127 -7.15 8.49 -8.62
CA ALA A 127 -6.02 9.28 -9.12
C ALA A 127 -6.48 10.57 -9.81
N ARG A 128 -7.52 10.47 -10.66
CA ARG A 128 -8.12 11.64 -11.30
C ARG A 128 -8.72 12.60 -10.27
N ASP A 129 -9.43 12.07 -9.28
CA ASP A 129 -10.08 12.88 -8.24
C ASP A 129 -9.04 13.54 -7.31
N ALA A 130 -7.86 12.93 -7.14
CA ALA A 130 -6.68 13.53 -6.50
C ALA A 130 -5.92 14.55 -7.40
N GLY A 131 -6.43 14.80 -8.62
CA GLY A 131 -5.93 15.80 -9.56
C GLY A 131 -4.68 15.37 -10.34
N PHE A 132 -4.45 14.07 -10.51
CA PHE A 132 -3.44 13.56 -11.44
C PHE A 132 -4.04 13.39 -12.84
N ALA A 133 -3.21 13.53 -13.88
CA ALA A 133 -3.63 13.29 -15.25
C ALA A 133 -3.65 11.78 -15.49
N VAL A 134 -4.80 11.26 -15.91
CA VAL A 134 -5.06 9.83 -16.16
C VAL A 134 -5.56 9.64 -17.59
#